data_AF-A0A2V2VW73-F1
#
_entry.id   AF-A0A2V2VW73-F1
#
_cell.length_a   1.000
_cell.length_b   1.000
_cell.length_c   1.000
_cell.angle_alpha   90.00
_cell.angle_beta   90.00
_cell.angle_gamma   90.00
#
_symmetry.space_group_name_H-M   'P 1'
#
loop_
_entity.id
_entity.type
_entity.pdbx_description
1 polymer ?
#
loop_
_entity_poly.entity_id
_entity_poly.type
_entity_poly.pdbx_seq_one_letter_code
_entity_poly.pdbx_strand_id
1 'polypeptide(L)'
;MCLKMMQDLMFPKRCERRARAAAKYFCDHYLLGFVQHALELVRWHATPRHLTSKAYIMSLEILTMAVEGREAYRSVIAPNAEEIFTLLIFPRLTFSAEDAELWTSNPAEYVRLQTSPAGDLYSAKVVSSGLMLTLAASSKPFHDADFVHHVVQYVLERLTTHAKAAAQGDVEAARVVDACLFAIYQFNKVLCTIGFGDDRVEWLLTNYVAPAAKYPVGFLRARSMLVLSVFCVKIHWSSPQAFQFVLSEILPLLQDPEMPVRMQACASIASLICHPHARDVIAPCISDVIQHYFYAMRLMDSEGVVRTLRRTIKHYRDVLSQWALHLTEMLVQHFLHVLERVLAEEVKDSEFTPFTETPVVTHGWIHWFPMKMLSGHYHDR
;
A
#
# COMPACT_ATOMS: atom_id res chain seq x y z
N MET A 1 13.59 23.45 -11.33
CA MET A 1 13.17 24.32 -12.45
C MET A 1 12.54 23.52 -13.59
N CYS A 2 13.23 22.53 -14.17
CA CYS A 2 12.72 21.73 -15.30
C CYS A 2 11.36 21.06 -15.05
N LEU A 3 11.18 20.39 -13.90
CA LEU A 3 9.90 19.78 -13.52
C LEU A 3 8.77 20.82 -13.44
N LYS A 4 9.03 22.00 -12.86
CA LYS A 4 8.02 23.05 -12.74
C LYS A 4 7.61 23.60 -14.11
N MET A 5 8.57 23.77 -15.03
CA MET A 5 8.26 24.14 -16.41
C MET A 5 7.42 23.08 -17.13
N MET A 6 7.74 21.79 -16.93
CA MET A 6 6.89 20.69 -17.43
C MET A 6 5.46 20.81 -16.89
N GLN A 7 5.30 20.96 -15.57
CA GLN A 7 4.00 21.09 -14.91
C GLN A 7 3.16 22.24 -15.45
N ASP A 8 3.79 23.39 -15.70
CA ASP A 8 3.08 24.62 -16.06
C ASP A 8 2.83 24.75 -17.58
N LEU A 9 3.69 24.18 -18.43
CA LEU A 9 3.73 24.46 -19.87
C LEU A 9 3.50 23.26 -20.80
N MET A 10 3.61 22.02 -20.32
CA MET A 10 3.53 20.81 -21.17
C MET A 10 2.18 20.66 -21.90
N PHE A 11 1.10 21.22 -21.35
CA PHE A 11 -0.23 21.15 -21.95
C PHE A 11 -0.75 22.55 -22.29
N PRO A 12 -0.42 23.11 -23.48
CA PRO A 12 -0.81 24.47 -23.85
C PRO A 12 -2.31 24.77 -23.72
N LYS A 13 -3.16 23.75 -23.86
CA LYS A 13 -4.62 23.90 -23.69
C LYS A 13 -5.06 24.08 -22.23
N ARG A 14 -4.28 23.60 -21.26
CA ARG A 14 -4.53 23.75 -19.82
C ARG A 14 -4.01 25.09 -19.28
N CYS A 15 -3.10 25.76 -20.02
CA CYS A 15 -2.56 27.06 -19.63
C CYS A 15 -3.57 28.22 -19.82
N GLU A 16 -3.41 29.27 -19.00
CA GLU A 16 -4.09 30.55 -19.19
C GLU A 16 -3.87 31.10 -20.61
N ARG A 17 -4.86 31.83 -21.16
CA ARG A 17 -4.80 32.34 -22.55
C ARG A 17 -3.49 33.06 -22.88
N ARG A 18 -3.00 33.91 -21.98
CA ARG A 18 -1.75 34.67 -22.13
C ARG A 18 -0.49 33.80 -22.18
N ALA A 19 -0.51 32.62 -21.56
CA ALA A 19 0.64 31.72 -21.47
C ALA A 19 0.67 30.66 -22.60
N ARG A 20 -0.39 30.53 -23.40
CA ARG A 20 -0.49 29.46 -24.42
C ARG A 20 0.57 29.54 -25.51
N ALA A 21 0.95 30.75 -25.93
CA ALA A 21 2.00 30.93 -26.94
C ALA A 21 3.36 30.46 -26.40
N ALA A 22 3.69 30.84 -25.17
CA ALA A 22 4.91 30.38 -24.49
C ALA A 22 4.90 28.86 -24.27
N ALA A 23 3.76 28.29 -23.85
CA ALA A 23 3.61 26.85 -23.67
C ALA A 23 3.80 26.09 -25.00
N LYS A 24 3.24 26.59 -26.10
CA LYS A 24 3.44 26.00 -27.43
C LYS A 24 4.92 26.06 -27.84
N TYR A 25 5.56 27.22 -27.68
CA TYR A 25 6.99 27.38 -27.94
C TYR A 25 7.84 26.43 -27.09
N PHE A 26 7.49 26.25 -25.81
CA PHE A 26 8.13 25.26 -24.94
C PHE A 26 8.01 23.83 -25.48
N CYS A 27 6.80 23.42 -25.87
CA CYS A 27 6.57 22.08 -26.43
C CYS A 27 7.31 21.85 -27.75
N ASP A 28 7.35 22.86 -28.63
CA ASP A 28 7.93 22.76 -29.96
C ASP A 28 9.48 22.74 -29.92
N HIS A 29 10.11 23.36 -28.89
CA HIS A 29 11.56 23.56 -28.86
C HIS A 29 12.33 22.90 -27.71
N TYR A 30 11.70 22.65 -26.55
CA TYR A 30 12.42 22.24 -25.33
C TYR A 30 11.90 20.95 -24.68
N LEU A 31 10.61 20.63 -24.87
CA LEU A 31 9.97 19.49 -24.21
C LEU A 31 10.74 18.18 -24.42
N LEU A 32 11.04 17.82 -25.67
CA LEU A 32 11.73 16.57 -25.98
C LEU A 32 13.12 16.50 -25.35
N GLY A 33 13.88 17.59 -25.41
CA GLY A 33 15.18 17.70 -24.75
C GLY A 33 15.07 17.45 -23.25
N PHE A 34 14.08 18.05 -22.58
CA PHE A 34 13.90 17.86 -21.13
C PHE A 34 13.60 16.40 -20.76
N VAL A 35 12.74 15.73 -21.55
CA VAL A 35 12.38 14.33 -21.33
C VAL A 35 13.58 13.40 -21.59
N GLN A 36 14.38 13.68 -22.63
CA GLN A 36 15.60 12.92 -22.93
C GLN A 36 16.63 13.03 -21.80
N HIS A 37 16.91 14.24 -21.31
CA HIS A 37 17.85 14.42 -20.20
C HIS A 37 17.34 13.78 -18.90
N ALA A 38 16.02 13.81 -18.65
CA ALA A 38 15.44 13.10 -17.52
C ALA A 38 15.65 11.58 -17.63
N LEU A 39 15.44 11.00 -18.82
CA LEU A 39 15.70 9.58 -19.07
C LEU A 39 17.19 9.23 -18.87
N GLU A 40 18.10 10.05 -19.40
CA GLU A 40 19.55 9.88 -19.20
C GLU A 40 19.94 9.95 -17.73
N LEU A 41 19.34 10.86 -16.95
CA LEU A 41 19.61 10.94 -15.51
C LEU A 41 19.12 9.68 -14.79
N VAL A 42 17.95 9.15 -15.15
CA VAL A 42 17.42 7.90 -14.58
C VAL A 42 18.34 6.72 -14.93
N ARG A 43 18.82 6.62 -16.17
CA ARG A 43 19.82 5.63 -16.60
C ARG A 43 21.12 5.74 -15.80
N TRP A 44 21.64 6.95 -15.66
CA TRP A 44 22.86 7.20 -14.88
C TRP A 44 22.71 6.75 -13.43
N HIS A 45 21.53 6.90 -12.86
CA HIS A 45 21.22 6.50 -11.50
C HIS A 45 20.97 4.99 -11.32
N ALA A 46 20.75 4.24 -12.41
CA ALA A 46 20.64 2.78 -12.36
C ALA A 46 21.99 2.09 -12.07
N THR A 47 23.10 2.80 -12.26
CA THR A 47 24.45 2.40 -11.83
C THR A 47 24.54 2.37 -10.29
N PRO A 48 25.27 1.43 -9.66
CA PRO A 48 25.33 1.27 -8.19
C PRO A 48 26.02 2.45 -7.48
N ARG A 49 25.28 3.55 -7.30
CA ARG A 49 25.68 4.69 -6.48
C ARG A 49 24.57 4.96 -5.46
N HIS A 50 24.95 5.08 -4.20
CA HIS A 50 24.08 5.11 -3.02
C HIS A 50 23.44 6.48 -2.75
N LEU A 51 22.94 7.20 -3.75
CA LEU A 51 22.37 8.52 -3.49
C LEU A 51 21.01 8.66 -4.14
N THR A 52 19.91 8.56 -3.37
CA THR A 52 18.57 9.03 -3.80
C THR A 52 18.62 10.55 -3.93
N SER A 53 19.05 11.03 -5.10
CA SER A 53 19.09 12.46 -5.35
C SER A 53 17.66 12.96 -5.64
N LYS A 54 17.30 14.11 -5.08
CA LYS A 54 16.08 14.85 -5.46
C LYS A 54 15.93 14.98 -7.00
N ALA A 55 17.06 15.04 -7.71
CA ALA A 55 17.11 15.08 -9.17
C ALA A 55 16.60 13.78 -9.83
N TYR A 56 16.89 12.61 -9.26
CA TYR A 56 16.36 11.33 -9.73
C TYR A 56 14.84 11.26 -9.60
N ILE A 57 14.32 11.61 -8.43
CA ILE A 57 12.88 11.63 -8.15
C ILE A 57 12.17 12.58 -9.12
N MET A 58 12.69 13.81 -9.27
CA MET A 58 12.16 14.77 -10.24
C MET A 58 12.21 14.26 -11.68
N SER A 59 13.24 13.49 -12.03
CA SER A 59 13.36 12.92 -13.38
C SER A 59 12.33 11.82 -13.63
N LEU A 60 12.07 10.96 -12.64
CA LEU A 60 10.96 10.01 -12.70
C LEU A 60 9.60 10.73 -12.82
N GLU A 61 9.40 11.85 -12.12
CA GLU A 61 8.18 12.67 -12.27
C GLU A 61 8.07 13.29 -13.66
N ILE A 62 9.17 13.79 -14.23
CA ILE A 62 9.21 14.29 -15.63
C ILE A 62 8.83 13.17 -16.60
N LEU A 63 9.38 11.97 -16.43
CA LEU A 63 9.02 10.81 -17.26
C LEU A 63 7.55 10.42 -17.09
N THR A 64 7.03 10.46 -15.85
CA THR A 64 5.62 10.18 -15.56
C THR A 64 4.70 11.16 -16.28
N MET A 65 5.03 12.45 -16.23
CA MET A 65 4.32 13.49 -16.98
C MET A 65 4.43 13.27 -18.49
N ALA A 66 5.63 12.93 -18.98
CA ALA A 66 5.89 12.72 -20.40
C ALA A 66 5.01 11.63 -21.02
N VAL A 67 4.59 10.62 -20.24
CA VAL A 67 3.64 9.60 -20.71
C VAL A 67 2.33 10.22 -21.20
N GLU A 68 1.83 11.26 -20.55
CA GLU A 68 0.56 11.92 -20.93
C GLU A 68 0.65 12.77 -22.22
N GLY A 69 1.86 13.10 -22.68
CA GLY A 69 2.09 13.98 -23.82
C GLY A 69 2.35 13.20 -25.09
N ARG A 70 1.51 13.35 -26.12
CA ARG A 70 1.62 12.59 -27.39
C ARG A 70 3.03 12.58 -27.99
N GLU A 71 3.66 13.75 -28.09
CA GLU A 71 4.97 13.89 -28.75
C GLU A 71 6.08 13.28 -27.89
N ALA A 72 6.13 13.63 -26.60
CA ALA A 72 7.09 13.05 -25.67
C ALA A 72 6.94 11.52 -25.54
N TYR A 73 5.70 11.02 -25.54
CA TYR A 73 5.42 9.60 -25.48
C TYR A 73 5.99 8.88 -26.71
N ARG A 74 5.61 9.32 -27.92
CA ARG A 74 6.02 8.65 -29.17
C ARG A 74 7.52 8.72 -29.42
N SER A 75 8.13 9.88 -29.12
CA SER A 75 9.51 10.16 -29.51
C SER A 75 10.53 9.71 -28.45
N VAL A 76 10.13 9.59 -27.17
CA VAL A 76 11.05 9.23 -26.08
C VAL A 76 10.54 8.08 -25.22
N ILE A 77 9.30 8.10 -24.75
CA ILE A 77 8.83 7.09 -23.78
C ILE A 77 8.63 5.73 -24.44
N ALA A 78 7.81 5.62 -25.49
CA ALA A 78 7.45 4.36 -26.11
C ALA A 78 8.67 3.57 -26.63
N PRO A 79 9.65 4.19 -27.32
CA PRO A 79 10.85 3.48 -27.77
C PRO A 79 11.72 2.93 -26.63
N ASN A 80 11.60 3.47 -25.41
CA ASN A 80 12.39 3.07 -24.25
C ASN A 80 11.53 2.45 -23.15
N ALA A 81 10.24 2.14 -23.41
CA ALA A 81 9.29 1.76 -22.37
C ALA A 81 9.69 0.47 -21.65
N GLU A 82 10.18 -0.51 -22.42
CA GLU A 82 10.68 -1.78 -21.89
C GLU A 82 11.88 -1.58 -20.97
N GLU A 83 12.87 -0.78 -21.39
CA GLU A 83 14.04 -0.45 -20.55
C GLU A 83 13.64 0.30 -19.29
N ILE A 84 12.78 1.32 -19.44
CA ILE A 84 12.26 2.13 -18.33
C ILE A 84 11.61 1.21 -17.30
N PHE A 85 10.77 0.28 -17.75
CA PHE A 85 10.10 -0.66 -16.85
C PHE A 85 11.08 -1.66 -16.23
N THR A 86 11.77 -2.45 -17.05
CA THR A 86 12.51 -3.65 -16.61
C THR A 86 13.82 -3.33 -15.90
N LEU A 87 14.59 -2.36 -16.39
CA LEU A 87 15.94 -2.05 -15.89
C LEU A 87 15.95 -0.86 -14.94
N LEU A 88 15.12 0.16 -15.20
CA LEU A 88 15.23 1.44 -14.47
C LEU A 88 14.33 1.52 -13.24
N ILE A 89 13.07 1.10 -13.33
CA ILE A 89 12.10 1.26 -12.22
C ILE A 89 11.78 -0.04 -11.49
N PHE A 90 11.73 -1.20 -12.14
CA PHE A 90 11.38 -2.46 -11.47
C PHE A 90 12.31 -2.79 -10.28
N PRO A 91 13.65 -2.65 -10.37
CA PRO A 91 14.54 -2.87 -9.23
C PRO A 91 14.31 -1.92 -8.05
N ARG A 92 13.62 -0.79 -8.26
CA ARG A 92 13.28 0.19 -7.21
C ARG A 92 12.01 -0.15 -6.44
N LEU A 93 11.25 -1.14 -6.90
CA LEU A 93 10.00 -1.56 -6.27
C LEU A 93 10.22 -2.53 -5.10
N THR A 94 11.44 -3.06 -4.96
CA THR A 94 11.79 -4.02 -3.92
C THR A 94 11.84 -3.41 -2.52
N PHE A 95 11.96 -4.27 -1.51
CA PHE A 95 12.22 -3.91 -0.13
C PHE A 95 13.58 -3.19 -0.03
N SER A 96 13.54 -1.89 0.26
CA SER A 96 14.70 -1.01 0.24
C SER A 96 15.46 -1.00 1.58
N ALA A 97 16.59 -0.30 1.62
CA ALA A 97 17.29 -0.03 2.88
C ALA A 97 16.47 0.88 3.82
N GLU A 98 15.72 1.84 3.26
CA GLU A 98 14.79 2.70 4.01
C GLU A 98 13.63 1.87 4.60
N ASP A 99 13.10 0.92 3.82
CA ASP A 99 12.10 -0.04 4.32
C ASP A 99 12.68 -0.88 5.46
N ALA A 100 13.94 -1.35 5.36
CA ALA A 100 14.62 -2.14 6.39
C ALA A 100 14.86 -1.35 7.69
N GLU A 101 15.17 -0.06 7.57
CA GLU A 101 15.32 0.83 8.71
C GLU A 101 13.98 0.97 9.44
N LEU A 102 12.91 1.34 8.73
CA LEU A 102 11.57 1.45 9.30
C LEU A 102 11.05 0.13 9.85
N TRP A 103 11.34 -0.99 9.19
CA TRP A 103 10.99 -2.33 9.65
C TRP A 103 11.49 -2.61 11.08
N THR A 104 12.63 -2.02 11.45
CA THR A 104 13.24 -2.20 12.77
C THR A 104 12.90 -1.05 13.71
N SER A 105 13.00 0.20 13.26
CA SER A 105 12.90 1.40 14.09
C SER A 105 11.47 1.86 14.33
N ASN A 106 10.59 1.73 13.32
CA ASN A 106 9.19 2.12 13.40
C ASN A 106 8.27 1.24 12.52
N PRO A 107 7.99 0.00 12.95
CA PRO A 107 7.11 -0.94 12.26
C PRO A 107 5.73 -0.39 11.88
N ALA A 108 5.16 0.49 12.71
CA ALA A 108 3.84 1.08 12.46
C ALA A 108 3.87 1.99 11.24
N GLU A 109 4.92 2.81 11.13
CA GLU A 109 5.12 3.70 9.99
C GLU A 109 5.38 2.93 8.71
N TYR A 110 6.18 1.86 8.77
CA TYR A 110 6.37 0.96 7.63
C TYR A 110 5.01 0.48 7.06
N VAL A 111 4.13 -0.06 7.91
CA VAL A 111 2.80 -0.55 7.51
C VAL A 111 1.91 0.57 6.98
N ARG A 112 1.94 1.75 7.61
CA ARG A 112 1.18 2.93 7.17
C ARG A 112 1.58 3.33 5.74
N LEU A 113 2.88 3.39 5.45
CA LEU A 113 3.40 3.77 4.14
C LEU A 113 3.05 2.76 3.05
N GLN A 114 2.88 1.46 3.37
CA GLN A 114 2.46 0.47 2.38
C GLN A 114 1.03 0.71 1.84
N THR A 115 0.13 1.24 2.67
CA THR A 115 -1.30 1.40 2.33
C THR A 115 -1.69 2.84 2.00
N SER A 116 -0.98 3.82 2.56
CA SER A 116 -1.20 5.24 2.33
C SER A 116 0.13 5.97 2.21
N PRO A 117 0.85 5.83 1.08
CA PRO A 117 2.09 6.56 0.83
C PRO A 117 1.87 8.08 0.63
N ALA A 118 0.61 8.55 0.64
CA ALA A 118 0.27 9.97 0.55
C ALA A 118 0.87 10.74 1.72
N GLY A 119 2.01 11.39 1.46
CA GLY A 119 2.81 12.12 2.44
C GLY A 119 4.30 12.05 2.14
N ASP A 120 4.76 10.96 1.50
CA ASP A 120 6.17 10.78 1.14
C ASP A 120 6.41 11.18 -0.33
N LEU A 121 6.42 12.50 -0.57
CA LEU A 121 6.71 13.11 -1.88
C LEU A 121 8.16 12.86 -2.35
N TYR A 122 9.00 12.24 -1.52
CA TYR A 122 10.42 12.01 -1.81
C TYR A 122 10.81 10.52 -1.83
N SER A 123 9.83 9.61 -1.93
CA SER A 123 10.12 8.18 -2.11
C SER A 123 10.32 7.82 -3.59
N ALA A 124 11.55 7.39 -3.92
CA ALA A 124 11.87 6.85 -5.24
C ALA A 124 10.98 5.65 -5.62
N LYS A 125 10.59 4.82 -4.64
CA LYS A 125 9.70 3.66 -4.83
C LYS A 125 8.29 4.11 -5.19
N VAL A 126 7.75 5.12 -4.50
CA VAL A 126 6.41 5.66 -4.79
C VAL A 126 6.37 6.27 -6.20
N VAL A 127 7.32 7.13 -6.56
CA VAL A 127 7.33 7.74 -7.89
C VAL A 127 7.58 6.71 -9.00
N SER A 128 8.46 5.74 -8.77
CA SER A 128 8.66 4.59 -9.69
C SER A 128 7.37 3.80 -9.91
N SER A 129 6.61 3.54 -8.83
CA SER A 129 5.32 2.85 -8.92
C SER A 129 4.27 3.67 -9.68
N GLY A 130 4.28 5.00 -9.52
CA GLY A 130 3.44 5.92 -10.29
C GLY A 130 3.76 5.90 -11.78
N LEU A 131 5.04 5.97 -12.13
CA LEU A 131 5.49 5.84 -13.52
C LEU A 131 5.08 4.48 -14.12
N MET A 132 5.31 3.39 -13.39
CA MET A 132 4.91 2.04 -13.79
C MET A 132 3.40 1.97 -14.08
N LEU A 133 2.56 2.51 -13.20
CA LEU A 133 1.11 2.53 -13.39
C LEU A 133 0.70 3.36 -14.61
N THR A 134 1.30 4.53 -14.80
CA THR A 134 0.98 5.40 -15.94
C THR A 134 1.44 4.78 -17.27
N LEU A 135 2.58 4.07 -17.28
CA LEU A 135 3.05 3.32 -18.46
C LEU A 135 2.13 2.14 -18.79
N ALA A 136 1.72 1.38 -17.77
CA ALA A 136 0.86 0.21 -17.93
C ALA A 136 -0.60 0.59 -18.26
N ALA A 137 -1.08 1.73 -17.78
CA ALA A 137 -2.41 2.24 -18.09
C ALA A 137 -2.43 2.85 -19.50
N SER A 138 -2.84 2.07 -20.50
CA SER A 138 -3.14 2.57 -21.86
C SER A 138 -4.39 3.48 -21.84
N SER A 139 -4.24 4.67 -21.25
CA SER A 139 -5.30 5.61 -20.95
C SER A 139 -5.53 6.65 -22.06
N LYS A 140 -4.69 6.66 -23.10
CA LYS A 140 -4.77 7.59 -24.23
C LYS A 140 -4.74 6.83 -25.56
N PRO A 141 -5.40 7.33 -26.63
CA PRO A 141 -5.42 6.66 -27.94
C PRO A 141 -4.06 6.50 -28.63
N PHE A 142 -3.02 7.19 -28.17
CA PHE A 142 -1.67 7.10 -28.73
C PHE A 142 -0.72 6.24 -27.89
N HIS A 143 -1.19 5.68 -26.77
CA HIS A 143 -0.43 4.72 -25.99
C HIS A 143 -0.42 3.37 -26.70
N ASP A 144 0.68 2.64 -26.57
CA ASP A 144 0.74 1.23 -26.90
C ASP A 144 -0.16 0.44 -25.93
N ALA A 145 -1.22 -0.16 -26.48
CA ALA A 145 -2.18 -0.95 -25.71
C ALA A 145 -1.61 -2.32 -25.29
N ASP A 146 -0.61 -2.82 -26.00
CA ASP A 146 -0.05 -4.15 -25.76
C ASP A 146 1.06 -4.13 -24.70
N PHE A 147 1.62 -2.95 -24.39
CA PHE A 147 2.71 -2.82 -23.42
C PHE A 147 2.33 -3.35 -22.02
N VAL A 148 1.07 -3.22 -21.61
CA VAL A 148 0.59 -3.78 -20.33
C VAL A 148 0.74 -5.30 -20.26
N HIS A 149 0.55 -6.01 -21.37
CA HIS A 149 0.71 -7.46 -21.41
C HIS A 149 2.17 -7.86 -21.25
N HIS A 150 3.10 -7.10 -21.85
CA HIS A 150 4.54 -7.29 -21.66
C HIS A 150 4.96 -7.07 -20.21
N VAL A 151 4.43 -6.02 -19.57
CA VAL A 151 4.65 -5.72 -18.15
C VAL A 151 4.16 -6.87 -17.25
N VAL A 152 2.93 -7.34 -17.46
CA VAL A 152 2.36 -8.46 -16.68
C VAL A 152 3.16 -9.75 -16.92
N GLN A 153 3.52 -10.05 -18.17
CA GLN A 153 4.31 -11.23 -18.50
C GLN A 153 5.68 -11.20 -17.81
N TYR A 154 6.39 -10.06 -17.86
CA TYR A 154 7.67 -9.90 -17.18
C TYR A 154 7.55 -10.11 -15.67
N VAL A 155 6.53 -9.51 -15.02
CA VAL A 155 6.30 -9.67 -13.58
C VAL A 155 6.05 -11.13 -13.22
N LEU A 156 5.22 -11.85 -14.00
CA LEU A 156 4.93 -13.26 -13.78
C LEU A 156 6.17 -14.15 -14.01
N GLU A 157 6.94 -13.90 -15.06
CA GLU A 157 8.17 -14.65 -15.35
C GLU A 157 9.20 -14.50 -14.22
N ARG A 158 9.42 -13.26 -13.74
CA ARG A 158 10.31 -12.99 -12.61
C ARG A 158 9.80 -13.64 -11.33
N LEU A 159 8.49 -13.61 -11.09
CA LEU A 159 7.89 -14.26 -9.92
C LEU A 159 8.11 -15.78 -9.95
N THR A 160 7.78 -16.44 -11.07
CA THR A 160 7.97 -17.88 -11.24
C THR A 160 9.43 -18.29 -11.12
N THR A 161 10.36 -17.51 -11.69
CA THR A 161 11.80 -17.80 -11.66
C THR A 161 12.37 -17.75 -10.24
N HIS A 162 11.94 -16.79 -9.42
CA HIS A 162 12.57 -16.50 -8.11
C HIS A 162 11.80 -17.07 -6.92
N ALA A 163 10.53 -17.46 -7.07
CA ALA A 163 9.68 -17.92 -5.96
C ALA A 163 10.28 -19.09 -5.16
N LYS A 164 10.88 -20.08 -5.83
CA LYS A 164 11.46 -21.26 -5.16
C LYS A 164 12.67 -20.90 -4.29
N ALA A 165 13.57 -20.06 -4.79
CA ALA A 165 14.74 -19.63 -4.04
C ALA A 165 14.34 -18.73 -2.87
N ALA A 166 13.36 -17.83 -3.07
CA ALA A 166 12.80 -17.02 -1.99
C ALA A 166 12.16 -17.87 -0.89
N ALA A 167 11.46 -18.95 -1.24
CA ALA A 167 10.89 -19.91 -0.28
C ALA A 167 11.96 -20.61 0.58
N GLN A 168 13.19 -20.72 0.05
CA GLN A 168 14.35 -21.31 0.74
C GLN A 168 15.14 -20.27 1.56
N GLY A 169 14.73 -19.00 1.55
CA GLY A 169 15.37 -17.91 2.30
C GLY A 169 16.46 -17.16 1.56
N ASP A 170 16.60 -17.33 0.24
CA ASP A 170 17.46 -16.47 -0.56
C ASP A 170 16.92 -15.03 -0.57
N VAL A 171 17.70 -14.11 -0.01
CA VAL A 171 17.31 -12.71 0.19
C VAL A 171 17.21 -11.94 -1.13
N GLU A 172 18.08 -12.22 -2.11
CA GLU A 172 18.06 -11.52 -3.40
C GLU A 172 16.88 -12.01 -4.24
N ALA A 173 16.61 -13.31 -4.25
CA ALA A 173 15.40 -13.84 -4.84
C ALA A 173 14.15 -13.28 -4.15
N ALA A 174 14.16 -13.18 -2.81
CA ALA A 174 13.06 -12.61 -2.05
C ALA A 174 12.80 -11.13 -2.41
N ARG A 175 13.85 -10.35 -2.65
CA ARG A 175 13.72 -8.96 -3.14
C ARG A 175 13.04 -8.87 -4.51
N VAL A 176 13.38 -9.77 -5.42
CA VAL A 176 12.72 -9.84 -6.74
C VAL A 176 11.24 -10.21 -6.58
N VAL A 177 10.93 -11.20 -5.74
CA VAL A 177 9.55 -11.60 -5.44
C VAL A 177 8.76 -10.45 -4.79
N ASP A 178 9.36 -9.68 -3.87
CA ASP A 178 8.69 -8.52 -3.27
C ASP A 178 8.33 -7.47 -4.32
N ALA A 179 9.25 -7.16 -5.24
CA ALA A 179 8.99 -6.24 -6.34
C ALA A 179 7.84 -6.73 -7.25
N CYS A 180 7.80 -8.04 -7.56
CA CYS A 180 6.70 -8.64 -8.31
C CYS A 180 5.36 -8.51 -7.56
N LEU A 181 5.32 -8.88 -6.28
CA LEU A 181 4.11 -8.81 -5.47
C LEU A 181 3.63 -7.37 -5.26
N PHE A 182 4.56 -6.41 -5.11
CA PHE A 182 4.22 -4.99 -5.06
C PHE A 182 3.66 -4.50 -6.40
N ALA A 183 4.23 -4.89 -7.53
CA ALA A 183 3.68 -4.57 -8.84
C ALA A 183 2.26 -5.13 -9.02
N ILE A 184 2.04 -6.40 -8.64
CA ILE A 184 0.72 -7.04 -8.64
C ILE A 184 -0.27 -6.26 -7.77
N TYR A 185 0.11 -5.88 -6.55
CA TYR A 185 -0.69 -5.06 -5.65
C TYR A 185 -1.14 -3.74 -6.31
N GLN A 186 -0.21 -3.04 -6.96
CA GLN A 186 -0.49 -1.78 -7.67
C GLN A 186 -1.41 -2.00 -8.88
N PHE A 187 -1.25 -3.12 -9.60
CA PHE A 187 -2.07 -3.47 -10.77
C PHE A 187 -3.49 -3.93 -10.46
N ASN A 188 -3.98 -3.80 -9.23
CA ASN A 188 -5.34 -4.22 -8.89
C ASN A 188 -6.46 -3.63 -9.77
N LYS A 189 -6.30 -2.40 -10.30
CA LYS A 189 -7.23 -1.82 -11.27
C LYS A 189 -6.86 -2.20 -12.71
N VAL A 190 -5.56 -2.24 -13.00
CA VAL A 190 -5.02 -2.54 -14.34
C VAL A 190 -5.43 -3.94 -14.79
N LEU A 191 -5.28 -4.96 -13.93
CA LEU A 191 -5.66 -6.34 -14.22
C LEU A 191 -7.16 -6.47 -14.52
N CYS A 192 -8.02 -5.71 -13.83
CA CYS A 192 -9.44 -5.66 -14.15
C CYS A 192 -9.69 -5.02 -15.52
N THR A 193 -9.02 -3.90 -15.84
CA THR A 193 -9.18 -3.19 -17.12
C THR A 193 -8.78 -4.04 -18.32
N ILE A 194 -7.71 -4.84 -18.21
CA ILE A 194 -7.24 -5.70 -19.31
C ILE A 194 -7.97 -7.05 -19.39
N GLY A 195 -8.95 -7.30 -18.52
CA GLY A 195 -9.65 -8.59 -18.48
C GLY A 195 -8.74 -9.76 -18.11
N PHE A 196 -7.83 -9.57 -17.14
CA PHE A 196 -6.93 -10.64 -16.71
C PHE A 196 -7.69 -11.86 -16.18
N GLY A 197 -8.94 -11.75 -15.74
CA GLY A 197 -9.82 -12.88 -15.48
C GLY A 197 -9.59 -13.54 -14.12
N ASP A 198 -10.69 -13.86 -13.45
CA ASP A 198 -10.68 -14.28 -12.06
C ASP A 198 -9.93 -15.60 -11.85
N ASP A 199 -10.07 -16.57 -12.75
CA ASP A 199 -9.34 -17.85 -12.68
C ASP A 199 -7.81 -17.66 -12.65
N ARG A 200 -7.29 -16.70 -13.45
CA ARG A 200 -5.85 -16.42 -13.49
C ARG A 200 -5.39 -15.65 -12.25
N VAL A 201 -6.23 -14.76 -11.72
CA VAL A 201 -5.97 -14.11 -10.44
C VAL A 201 -5.97 -15.14 -9.32
N GLU A 202 -6.97 -16.02 -9.24
CA GLU A 202 -7.05 -17.09 -8.24
C GLU A 202 -5.83 -18.00 -8.29
N TRP A 203 -5.41 -18.40 -9.50
CA TRP A 203 -4.18 -19.18 -9.69
C TRP A 203 -2.95 -18.45 -9.14
N LEU A 204 -2.80 -17.16 -9.44
CA LEU A 204 -1.69 -16.33 -8.94
C LEU A 204 -1.72 -16.24 -7.41
N LEU A 205 -2.90 -15.97 -6.82
CA LEU A 205 -3.06 -15.86 -5.38
C LEU A 205 -2.73 -17.17 -4.68
N THR A 206 -3.23 -18.29 -5.19
CA THR A 206 -3.11 -19.61 -4.56
C THR A 206 -1.70 -20.19 -4.71
N ASN A 207 -1.03 -19.98 -5.85
CA ASN A 207 0.25 -20.63 -6.14
C ASN A 207 1.48 -19.80 -5.76
N TYR A 208 1.35 -18.47 -5.64
CA TYR A 208 2.51 -17.60 -5.36
C TYR A 208 2.30 -16.65 -4.19
N VAL A 209 1.12 -16.04 -4.07
CA VAL A 209 0.89 -15.03 -3.03
C VAL A 209 0.66 -15.68 -1.66
N ALA A 210 -0.31 -16.60 -1.55
CA ALA A 210 -0.63 -17.26 -0.28
C ALA A 210 0.55 -18.07 0.28
N PRO A 211 1.31 -18.86 -0.51
CA PRO A 211 2.48 -19.57 0.01
C PRO A 211 3.57 -18.65 0.57
N ALA A 212 3.70 -17.42 0.05
CA ALA A 212 4.66 -16.44 0.55
C ALA A 212 4.39 -16.00 2.01
N ALA A 213 3.18 -16.25 2.54
CA ALA A 213 2.86 -16.08 3.96
C ALA A 213 3.67 -17.00 4.88
N LYS A 214 4.27 -18.07 4.35
CA LYS A 214 5.09 -19.03 5.13
C LYS A 214 6.58 -18.94 4.83
N TYR A 215 7.01 -18.01 3.98
CA TYR A 215 8.41 -17.89 3.63
C TYR A 215 9.21 -17.41 4.85
N PRO A 216 10.50 -17.78 4.97
CA PRO A 216 11.33 -17.37 6.11
C PRO A 216 11.57 -15.85 6.15
N VAL A 217 11.37 -15.14 5.04
CA VAL A 217 11.60 -13.70 4.91
C VAL A 217 10.36 -12.89 5.30
N GLY A 218 10.44 -12.10 6.37
CA GLY A 218 9.31 -11.35 6.94
C GLY A 218 8.59 -10.39 6.00
N PHE A 219 9.34 -9.59 5.23
CA PHE A 219 8.72 -8.60 4.32
C PHE A 219 7.87 -9.27 3.23
N LEU A 220 8.17 -10.51 2.84
CA LEU A 220 7.33 -11.28 1.92
C LEU A 220 6.03 -11.76 2.57
N ARG A 221 6.09 -12.18 3.85
CA ARG A 221 4.89 -12.54 4.61
C ARG A 221 3.95 -11.35 4.74
N ALA A 222 4.48 -10.18 5.09
CA ALA A 222 3.73 -8.92 5.12
C ALA A 222 3.17 -8.54 3.74
N ARG A 223 3.97 -8.65 2.68
CA ARG A 223 3.55 -8.33 1.30
C ARG A 223 2.44 -9.25 0.81
N SER A 224 2.53 -10.55 1.10
CA SER A 224 1.49 -11.55 0.78
C SER A 224 0.14 -11.11 1.33
N MET A 225 0.10 -10.81 2.63
CA MET A 225 -1.09 -10.35 3.31
C MET A 225 -1.71 -9.10 2.66
N LEU A 226 -0.88 -8.14 2.30
CA LEU A 226 -1.31 -6.90 1.65
C LEU A 226 -1.96 -7.17 0.28
N VAL A 227 -1.33 -7.98 -0.57
CA VAL A 227 -1.86 -8.36 -1.89
C VAL A 227 -3.20 -9.07 -1.74
N LEU A 228 -3.27 -10.09 -0.87
CA LEU A 228 -4.48 -10.88 -0.65
C LEU A 228 -5.65 -10.01 -0.19
N SER A 229 -5.40 -9.05 0.70
CA SER A 229 -6.44 -8.14 1.20
C SER A 229 -7.14 -7.29 0.11
N VAL A 230 -6.46 -7.07 -1.02
CA VAL A 230 -7.01 -6.30 -2.14
C VAL A 230 -7.72 -7.19 -3.16
N PHE A 231 -7.17 -8.37 -3.46
CA PHE A 231 -7.67 -9.20 -4.55
C PHE A 231 -8.72 -10.23 -4.11
N CYS A 232 -8.59 -10.83 -2.92
CA CYS A 232 -9.46 -11.93 -2.51
C CYS A 232 -10.96 -11.53 -2.47
N VAL A 233 -11.27 -10.25 -2.25
CA VAL A 233 -12.65 -9.74 -2.20
C VAL A 233 -13.19 -9.27 -3.55
N LYS A 234 -12.36 -9.25 -4.60
CA LYS A 234 -12.71 -8.71 -5.93
C LYS A 234 -12.97 -9.77 -6.99
N ILE A 235 -12.52 -11.00 -6.74
CA ILE A 235 -12.63 -12.11 -7.70
C ILE A 235 -13.77 -13.04 -7.31
N HIS A 236 -14.32 -13.71 -8.32
CA HIS A 236 -15.20 -14.86 -8.13
C HIS A 236 -14.34 -16.10 -7.93
N TRP A 237 -14.41 -16.67 -6.73
CA TRP A 237 -13.66 -17.87 -6.40
C TRP A 237 -14.30 -19.11 -7.04
N SER A 238 -13.45 -20.01 -7.53
CA SER A 238 -13.85 -21.31 -8.07
C SER A 238 -14.64 -22.15 -7.07
N SER A 239 -14.30 -22.03 -5.78
CA SER A 239 -14.98 -22.70 -4.68
C SER A 239 -14.75 -21.97 -3.34
N PRO A 240 -15.66 -22.13 -2.36
CA PRO A 240 -15.41 -21.67 -1.00
C PRO A 240 -14.12 -22.25 -0.40
N GLN A 241 -13.80 -23.51 -0.73
CA GLN A 241 -12.61 -24.20 -0.23
C GLN A 241 -11.31 -23.56 -0.71
N ALA A 242 -11.25 -23.07 -1.95
CA ALA A 242 -10.09 -22.35 -2.47
C ALA A 242 -9.84 -21.05 -1.67
N PHE A 243 -10.90 -20.29 -1.39
CA PHE A 243 -10.81 -19.11 -0.53
C PHE A 243 -10.36 -19.47 0.90
N GLN A 244 -10.96 -20.51 1.47
CA GLN A 244 -10.67 -20.97 2.83
C GLN A 244 -9.24 -21.48 2.99
N PHE A 245 -8.68 -22.13 1.95
CA PHE A 245 -7.27 -22.50 1.90
C PHE A 245 -6.39 -21.25 2.04
N VAL A 246 -6.59 -20.25 1.19
CA VAL A 246 -5.83 -18.99 1.24
C VAL A 246 -5.97 -18.30 2.60
N LEU A 247 -7.17 -18.32 3.18
CA LEU A 247 -7.41 -17.77 4.51
C LEU A 247 -6.62 -18.52 5.60
N SER A 248 -6.56 -19.85 5.53
CA SER A 248 -5.80 -20.66 6.49
C SER A 248 -4.29 -20.42 6.41
N GLU A 249 -3.76 -20.06 5.23
CA GLU A 249 -2.34 -19.73 5.06
C GLU A 249 -1.95 -18.44 5.78
N ILE A 250 -2.86 -17.46 5.88
CA ILE A 250 -2.56 -16.13 6.44
C ILE A 250 -2.93 -15.95 7.91
N LEU A 251 -3.81 -16.77 8.47
CA LEU A 251 -4.22 -16.64 9.87
C LEU A 251 -3.04 -16.70 10.86
N PRO A 252 -2.02 -17.58 10.67
CA PRO A 252 -0.85 -17.60 11.54
C PRO A 252 -0.08 -16.26 11.57
N LEU A 253 -0.21 -15.40 10.55
CA LEU A 253 0.47 -14.09 10.51
C LEU A 253 0.02 -13.14 11.62
N LEU A 254 -1.15 -13.35 12.23
CA LEU A 254 -1.58 -12.60 13.41
C LEU A 254 -0.65 -12.81 14.62
N GLN A 255 0.08 -13.93 14.64
CA GLN A 255 1.04 -14.31 15.68
C GLN A 255 2.49 -14.36 15.16
N ASP A 256 2.77 -13.74 14.00
CA ASP A 256 4.11 -13.75 13.42
C ASP A 256 5.18 -13.25 14.41
N PRO A 257 6.37 -13.86 14.47
CA PRO A 257 7.43 -13.37 15.35
C PRO A 257 7.89 -11.95 15.00
N GLU A 258 7.76 -11.53 13.74
CA GLU A 258 8.15 -10.20 13.30
C GLU A 258 7.01 -9.20 13.47
N MET A 259 7.27 -8.16 14.26
CA MET A 259 6.29 -7.13 14.59
C MET A 259 5.62 -6.51 13.34
N PRO A 260 6.35 -6.06 12.30
CA PRO A 260 5.72 -5.46 11.12
C PRO A 260 4.75 -6.40 10.39
N VAL A 261 5.00 -7.71 10.41
CA VAL A 261 4.13 -8.72 9.78
C VAL A 261 2.80 -8.82 10.52
N ARG A 262 2.83 -8.93 11.86
CA ARG A 262 1.61 -8.95 12.68
C ARG A 262 0.77 -7.69 12.48
N MET A 263 1.44 -6.55 12.45
CA MET A 263 0.80 -5.25 12.26
C MET A 263 0.11 -5.16 10.88
N GLN A 264 0.80 -5.61 9.83
CA GLN A 264 0.24 -5.69 8.48
C GLN A 264 -0.95 -6.66 8.41
N ALA A 265 -0.86 -7.82 9.06
CA ALA A 265 -1.96 -8.79 9.18
C ALA A 265 -3.19 -8.15 9.83
N CYS A 266 -3.03 -7.57 11.03
CA CYS A 266 -4.12 -6.89 11.71
C CYS A 266 -4.71 -5.73 10.90
N ALA A 267 -3.88 -4.94 10.21
CA ALA A 267 -4.37 -3.82 9.41
C ALA A 267 -5.23 -4.25 8.20
N SER A 268 -4.94 -5.41 7.62
CA SER A 268 -5.48 -5.83 6.31
C SER A 268 -6.53 -6.95 6.37
N ILE A 269 -6.58 -7.74 7.44
CA ILE A 269 -7.33 -9.02 7.49
C ILE A 269 -8.85 -8.89 7.45
N ALA A 270 -9.44 -7.77 7.90
CA ALA A 270 -10.89 -7.57 7.89
C ALA A 270 -11.53 -7.76 6.52
N SER A 271 -10.82 -7.42 5.43
CA SER A 271 -11.31 -7.63 4.08
C SER A 271 -11.58 -9.12 3.80
N LEU A 272 -10.66 -10.00 4.22
CA LEU A 272 -10.76 -11.43 4.02
C LEU A 272 -11.75 -12.08 5.00
N ILE A 273 -11.64 -11.79 6.29
CA ILE A 273 -12.48 -12.48 7.29
C ILE A 273 -13.94 -12.04 7.25
N CYS A 274 -14.27 -10.91 6.61
CA CYS A 274 -15.66 -10.52 6.37
C CYS A 274 -16.20 -11.00 5.01
N HIS A 275 -15.45 -11.86 4.29
CA HIS A 275 -15.91 -12.50 3.07
C HIS A 275 -16.92 -13.62 3.38
N PRO A 276 -17.95 -13.86 2.54
CA PRO A 276 -18.95 -14.91 2.78
C PRO A 276 -18.36 -16.31 3.00
N HIS A 277 -17.27 -16.65 2.29
CA HIS A 277 -16.62 -17.96 2.41
C HIS A 277 -15.70 -18.09 3.64
N ALA A 278 -15.45 -17.00 4.40
CA ALA A 278 -14.55 -17.02 5.56
C ALA A 278 -15.19 -17.63 6.81
N ARG A 279 -16.52 -17.60 6.91
CA ARG A 279 -17.24 -17.76 8.17
C ARG A 279 -16.96 -19.09 8.87
N ASP A 280 -16.89 -20.19 8.11
CA ASP A 280 -16.66 -21.54 8.67
C ASP A 280 -15.26 -21.68 9.28
N VAL A 281 -14.28 -20.95 8.77
CA VAL A 281 -12.89 -20.96 9.25
C VAL A 281 -12.72 -20.02 10.44
N ILE A 282 -13.39 -18.86 10.42
CA ILE A 282 -13.17 -17.79 11.39
C ILE A 282 -14.07 -17.87 12.62
N ALA A 283 -15.32 -18.30 12.48
CA ALA A 283 -16.24 -18.38 13.61
C ALA A 283 -15.67 -19.17 14.82
N PRO A 284 -14.93 -20.29 14.63
CA PRO A 284 -14.32 -21.01 15.75
C PRO A 284 -13.21 -20.25 16.49
N CYS A 285 -12.49 -19.33 15.82
CA CYS A 285 -11.34 -18.61 16.36
C CYS A 285 -11.54 -17.07 16.41
N ILE A 286 -12.79 -16.60 16.27
CA ILE A 286 -13.09 -15.18 16.17
C ILE A 286 -12.68 -14.40 17.43
N SER A 287 -12.81 -15.01 18.61
CA SER A 287 -12.34 -14.42 19.88
C SER A 287 -10.86 -14.05 19.80
N ASP A 288 -10.06 -14.95 19.27
CA ASP A 288 -8.62 -14.79 19.17
C ASP A 288 -8.30 -13.68 18.17
N VAL A 289 -8.95 -13.68 17.00
CA VAL A 289 -8.80 -12.60 16.01
C VAL A 289 -9.09 -11.23 16.64
N ILE A 290 -10.15 -11.11 17.44
CA ILE A 290 -10.48 -9.87 18.14
C ILE A 290 -9.40 -9.48 19.15
N GLN A 291 -8.86 -10.43 19.92
CA GLN A 291 -7.74 -10.17 20.83
C GLN A 291 -6.51 -9.63 20.10
N HIS A 292 -6.18 -10.16 18.92
CA HIS A 292 -5.06 -9.66 18.11
C HIS A 292 -5.29 -8.22 17.62
N TYR A 293 -6.53 -7.82 17.32
CA TYR A 293 -6.81 -6.41 17.03
C TYR A 293 -6.56 -5.50 18.22
N PHE A 294 -6.99 -5.89 19.43
CA PHE A 294 -6.72 -5.08 20.63
C PHE A 294 -5.22 -5.00 20.94
N TYR A 295 -4.49 -6.09 20.73
CA TYR A 295 -3.04 -6.09 20.85
C TYR A 295 -2.40 -5.13 19.83
N ALA A 296 -2.81 -5.20 18.56
CA ALA A 296 -2.33 -4.28 17.52
C ALA A 296 -2.66 -2.82 17.84
N MET A 297 -3.86 -2.51 18.37
CA MET A 297 -4.23 -1.16 18.79
C MET A 297 -3.34 -0.60 19.93
N ARG A 298 -2.80 -1.45 20.80
CA ARG A 298 -1.85 -1.00 21.84
C ARG A 298 -0.48 -0.65 21.24
N LEU A 299 -0.08 -1.38 20.21
CA LEU A 299 1.20 -1.20 19.52
C LEU A 299 1.16 -0.10 18.46
N MET A 300 -0.02 0.21 17.96
CA MET A 300 -0.27 1.06 16.81
C MET A 300 -1.43 1.97 17.13
N ASP A 301 -1.18 3.28 17.18
CA ASP A 301 -2.29 4.24 17.10
C ASP A 301 -2.76 4.35 15.64
N SER A 302 -3.44 3.28 15.19
CA SER A 302 -3.89 3.14 13.82
C SER A 302 -5.42 3.16 13.77
N GLU A 303 -5.98 4.27 13.28
CA GLU A 303 -7.41 4.33 12.93
C GLU A 303 -7.83 3.20 11.99
N GLY A 304 -6.89 2.70 11.18
CA GLY A 304 -7.07 1.54 10.31
C GLY A 304 -7.48 0.29 11.07
N VAL A 305 -6.75 -0.05 12.13
CA VAL A 305 -7.02 -1.23 12.96
C VAL A 305 -8.37 -1.08 13.67
N VAL A 306 -8.69 0.10 14.20
CA VAL A 306 -9.99 0.37 14.85
C VAL A 306 -11.16 0.17 13.86
N ARG A 307 -11.02 0.70 12.64
CA ARG A 307 -12.03 0.55 11.58
C ARG A 307 -12.24 -0.92 11.21
N THR A 308 -11.15 -1.66 11.09
CA THR A 308 -11.10 -3.10 10.83
C THR A 308 -11.80 -3.87 11.96
N LEU A 309 -11.49 -3.61 13.23
CA LEU A 309 -12.13 -4.21 14.40
C LEU A 309 -13.66 -3.99 14.38
N ARG A 310 -14.10 -2.74 14.19
CA ARG A 310 -15.54 -2.40 14.13
C ARG A 310 -16.27 -3.16 13.03
N ARG A 311 -15.65 -3.28 11.85
CA ARG A 311 -16.20 -4.04 10.73
C ARG A 311 -16.33 -5.52 11.09
N THR A 312 -15.30 -6.12 11.70
CA THR A 312 -15.31 -7.52 12.13
C THR A 312 -16.39 -7.79 13.17
N ILE A 313 -16.49 -6.96 14.22
CA ILE A 313 -17.53 -7.11 15.26
C ILE A 313 -18.93 -7.06 14.65
N LYS A 314 -19.18 -6.11 13.73
CA LYS A 314 -20.47 -6.01 13.04
C LYS A 314 -20.80 -7.27 12.24
N HIS A 315 -19.80 -7.86 11.57
CA HIS A 315 -19.98 -9.04 10.72
C HIS A 315 -20.25 -10.32 11.53
N TYR A 316 -19.58 -10.48 12.68
CA TYR A 316 -19.66 -11.68 13.53
C TYR A 316 -20.53 -11.48 14.79
N ARG A 317 -21.42 -10.48 14.79
CA ARG A 317 -22.18 -10.07 15.99
C ARG A 317 -22.96 -11.21 16.67
N ASP A 318 -23.43 -12.16 15.88
CA ASP A 318 -24.23 -13.28 16.35
C ASP A 318 -23.38 -14.30 17.11
N VAL A 319 -22.15 -14.56 16.65
CA VAL A 319 -21.18 -15.42 17.33
C VAL A 319 -20.54 -14.70 18.52
N LEU A 320 -20.21 -13.42 18.36
CA LEU A 320 -19.55 -12.62 19.39
C LEU A 320 -20.45 -12.29 20.59
N SER A 321 -21.77 -12.44 20.45
CA SER A 321 -22.71 -12.24 21.57
C SER A 321 -22.36 -13.10 22.79
N GLN A 322 -21.85 -14.31 22.57
CA GLN A 322 -21.42 -15.24 23.61
C GLN A 322 -20.16 -14.78 24.35
N TRP A 323 -19.39 -13.87 23.74
CA TRP A 323 -18.13 -13.33 24.26
C TRP A 323 -18.27 -11.88 24.75
N ALA A 324 -19.50 -11.34 24.80
CA ALA A 324 -19.75 -9.92 25.04
C ALA A 324 -19.15 -9.40 26.35
N LEU A 325 -19.20 -10.19 27.43
CA LEU A 325 -18.62 -9.82 28.72
C LEU A 325 -17.09 -9.67 28.62
N HIS A 326 -16.41 -10.69 28.10
CA HIS A 326 -14.95 -10.69 27.89
C HIS A 326 -14.49 -9.56 26.97
N LEU A 327 -15.23 -9.31 25.88
CA LEU A 327 -14.95 -8.19 24.98
C LEU A 327 -15.08 -6.84 25.67
N THR A 328 -16.07 -6.69 26.55
CA THR A 328 -16.28 -5.47 27.33
C THR A 328 -15.14 -5.27 28.33
N GLU A 329 -14.70 -6.32 29.01
CA GLU A 329 -13.55 -6.28 29.91
C GLU A 329 -12.26 -5.90 29.17
N MET A 330 -12.01 -6.50 28.00
CA MET A 330 -10.87 -6.15 27.15
C MET A 330 -10.90 -4.69 26.70
N LEU A 331 -12.07 -4.17 26.34
CA LEU A 331 -12.27 -2.76 25.99
C LEU A 331 -11.96 -1.84 27.17
N VAL A 332 -12.46 -2.17 28.36
CA VAL A 332 -12.19 -1.40 29.60
C VAL A 332 -10.70 -1.39 29.91
N GLN A 333 -10.03 -2.55 29.88
CA GLN A 333 -8.58 -2.63 30.09
C GLN A 333 -7.80 -1.80 29.07
N HIS A 334 -8.23 -1.82 27.79
CA HIS A 334 -7.60 -1.00 26.77
C HIS A 334 -7.79 0.50 27.03
N PHE A 335 -8.98 0.92 27.45
CA PHE A 335 -9.27 2.31 27.80
C PHE A 335 -8.40 2.79 28.98
N LEU A 336 -8.28 1.97 30.03
CA LEU A 336 -7.42 2.27 31.17
C LEU A 336 -5.95 2.46 30.74
N HIS A 337 -5.45 1.58 29.86
CA HIS A 337 -4.10 1.71 29.33
C HIS A 337 -3.88 2.97 28.50
N VAL A 338 -4.86 3.35 27.67
CA VAL A 338 -4.80 4.61 26.91
C VAL A 338 -4.82 5.81 27.86
N LEU A 339 -5.66 5.79 28.90
CA LEU A 339 -5.71 6.84 29.92
C LEU A 339 -4.37 6.98 30.65
N GLU A 340 -3.76 5.87 31.07
CA GLU A 340 -2.43 5.86 31.69
C GLU A 340 -1.36 6.51 30.79
N ARG A 341 -1.38 6.22 29.49
CA ARG A 341 -0.46 6.83 28.52
C ARG A 341 -0.66 8.33 28.39
N VAL A 342 -1.91 8.79 28.26
CA VAL A 342 -2.24 10.22 28.14
C VAL A 342 -1.79 10.97 29.38
N LEU A 343 -2.09 10.45 30.57
CA LEU A 343 -1.66 11.05 31.84
C LEU A 343 -0.12 11.10 31.96
N ALA A 344 0.59 10.06 31.48
CA ALA A 344 2.05 10.04 31.49
C ALA A 344 2.68 11.04 30.50
N GLU A 345 2.02 11.32 29.38
CA GLU A 345 2.44 12.33 28.40
C GLU A 345 2.23 13.75 28.96
N GLU A 346 1.10 14.02 29.64
CA GLU A 346 0.86 15.30 30.32
C GLU A 346 1.89 15.61 31.43
N VAL A 347 2.29 14.60 32.21
CA VAL A 347 3.34 14.75 33.23
C VAL A 347 4.70 15.10 32.59
N LYS A 348 5.06 14.47 31.47
CA LYS A 348 6.32 14.77 30.76
C LYS A 348 6.35 16.18 30.16
N ASP A 349 5.23 16.65 29.62
CA ASP A 349 5.12 18.01 29.08
C ASP A 349 5.17 19.08 30.19
N SER A 350 4.62 18.78 31.38
CA SER A 350 4.71 19.67 32.54
C SER A 350 6.13 19.78 33.14
N GLU A 351 6.96 18.74 33.06
CA GLU A 351 8.36 18.78 33.50
C GLU A 351 9.30 19.52 32.52
N PHE A 352 8.89 19.71 31.26
CA PHE A 352 9.71 20.33 30.19
C PHE A 352 9.38 21.79 29.88
N THR A 353 8.53 22.46 30.68
CA THR A 353 8.26 23.90 30.51
C THR A 353 9.18 24.75 31.40
N PRO A 354 10.25 25.40 30.88
CA PRO A 354 10.80 26.55 31.57
C PRO A 354 9.77 27.66 31.50
N PHE A 355 9.44 28.25 32.66
CA PHE A 355 8.54 29.39 32.82
C PHE A 355 8.75 30.45 31.74
N THR A 356 7.85 30.51 30.76
CA THR A 356 7.46 31.77 30.11
C THR A 356 5.96 31.72 29.87
N GLU A 357 5.24 32.56 30.62
CA GLU A 357 3.81 32.75 30.51
C GLU A 357 3.41 33.22 29.10
N THR A 358 2.44 32.54 28.49
CA THR A 358 1.27 33.14 27.81
C THR A 358 0.31 32.02 27.38
N PRO A 359 -1.02 32.17 27.55
CA PRO A 359 -1.96 31.10 27.26
C PRO A 359 -2.30 31.09 25.77
N VAL A 360 -1.93 30.01 25.06
CA VAL A 360 -2.51 29.68 23.76
C VAL A 360 -3.68 28.74 23.99
N VAL A 361 -4.88 29.23 23.74
CA VAL A 361 -6.11 28.43 23.73
C VAL A 361 -6.05 27.44 22.58
N THR A 362 -5.80 26.16 22.86
CA THR A 362 -6.01 25.07 21.89
C THR A 362 -7.45 24.58 22.01
N HIS A 363 -8.31 25.07 21.14
CA HIS A 363 -9.57 24.40 20.83
C HIS A 363 -9.28 23.12 20.04
N GLY A 364 -9.89 21.99 20.45
CA GLY A 364 -10.31 20.99 19.48
C GLY A 364 -10.02 19.52 19.78
N TRP A 365 -10.48 18.97 20.91
CA TRP A 365 -10.65 17.51 21.06
C TRP A 365 -11.84 17.15 21.95
N ILE A 366 -13.05 17.49 21.53
CA ILE A 366 -14.27 16.84 22.02
C ILE A 366 -15.23 16.72 20.85
N HIS A 367 -15.12 15.65 20.05
CA HIS A 367 -16.22 15.16 19.21
C HIS A 367 -15.91 13.77 18.65
N TRP A 368 -15.99 12.73 19.49
CA TRP A 368 -16.13 11.36 18.98
C TRP A 368 -17.16 10.57 19.81
N PHE A 369 -18.35 10.43 19.19
CA PHE A 369 -19.49 9.52 19.38
C PHE A 369 -20.84 10.09 19.88
N PRO A 370 -21.92 9.97 19.08
CA PRO A 370 -23.28 10.12 19.56
C PRO A 370 -23.73 8.83 20.28
N MET A 371 -23.98 8.96 21.57
CA MET A 371 -24.61 7.94 22.41
C MET A 371 -26.11 7.85 22.05
N LYS A 372 -26.45 7.05 21.04
CA LYS A 372 -27.84 6.62 20.76
C LYS A 372 -27.86 5.15 20.32
N MET A 373 -27.56 4.27 21.26
CA MET A 373 -28.06 2.90 21.26
C MET A 373 -28.06 2.46 22.72
N LEU A 374 -29.16 2.73 23.41
CA LEU A 374 -29.67 2.07 24.63
C LEU A 374 -30.82 2.93 25.18
N SER A 375 -31.97 2.89 24.50
CA SER A 375 -33.25 3.24 25.12
C SER A 375 -34.33 2.35 24.48
N GLY A 376 -34.41 1.11 24.96
CA GLY A 376 -35.61 0.32 24.79
C GLY A 376 -36.73 0.96 25.60
N HIS A 377 -37.77 1.45 24.94
CA HIS A 377 -38.99 1.87 25.60
C HIS A 377 -39.74 0.63 26.09
N TYR A 378 -39.63 0.36 27.39
CA TYR A 378 -40.68 -0.30 28.15
C TYR A 378 -41.60 0.79 28.67
N HIS A 379 -42.86 0.83 28.23
CA HIS A 379 -43.96 1.36 29.03
C HIS A 379 -45.27 0.66 28.64
N ASP A 380 -45.89 0.10 29.67
CA ASP A 380 -47.23 -0.46 29.72
C ASP A 380 -48.29 0.51 29.19
N ARG A 381 -49.09 0.05 28.22
CA ARG A 381 -50.56 -0.08 28.27
C ARG A 381 -51.11 -0.52 26.91
#